data_AF-A0ABD0RIU3-F1
#
_entry.id   AF-A0ABD0RIU3-F1
#
_cell.length_a   1.000
_cell.length_b   1.000
_cell.length_c   1.000
_cell.angle_alpha   90.00
_cell.angle_beta   90.00
_cell.angle_gamma   90.00
#
_symmetry.space_group_name_H-M   'P 1'
#
loop_
_entity.id
_entity.type
_entity.pdbx_description
1 polymer ?
#
loop_
_entity_poly.entity_id
_entity_poly.type
_entity_poly.pdbx_seq_one_letter_code
_entity_poly.pdbx_strand_id
1 'polypeptide(L)'
;MTTSSLRRQMKNIVNNYTDAEIKVREATSNDPWGPPSSLLMEIADLTFNVVAFTEVMGIIWKRLNDHGKNWRHVYKALTLLDYLIKSGSERVSQQCKENIYAIQTLRDFQYIDREGQDQGMGVREKSKQLVALLRDDERLKQERSQAHKTRERVTGTSSAMSYGSLPPPYPGRQTGQPSVEALYGEEHSR
;
A
#
# COMPACT_ATOMS: atom_id res chain seq x y z
N MET A 1 -1.76 15.25 14.71
CA MET A 1 -2.87 15.15 13.73
C MET A 1 -3.00 16.49 13.01
N THR A 2 -3.20 16.51 11.69
CA THR A 2 -3.41 17.76 10.93
C THR A 2 -4.86 18.23 10.99
N THR A 3 -5.07 19.54 10.83
CA THR A 3 -6.41 20.16 10.87
C THR A 3 -7.33 19.70 9.71
N SER A 4 -6.75 19.21 8.60
CA SER A 4 -7.48 18.58 7.50
C SER A 4 -8.17 17.28 7.94
N SER A 5 -7.47 16.42 8.69
CA SER A 5 -8.00 15.14 9.17
C SER A 5 -9.13 15.31 10.18
N LEU A 6 -9.02 16.26 11.12
CA LEU A 6 -10.09 16.55 12.09
C LEU A 6 -11.38 17.04 11.41
N ARG A 7 -11.26 17.97 10.44
CA ARG A 7 -12.41 18.41 9.62
C ARG A 7 -13.01 17.27 8.77
N ARG A 8 -12.20 16.30 8.33
CA ARG A 8 -12.66 15.10 7.63
C ARG A 8 -13.45 14.17 8.57
N GLN A 9 -12.95 13.90 9.77
CA GLN A 9 -13.64 13.09 10.78
C GLN A 9 -15.00 13.70 11.16
N MET A 10 -15.06 15.02 11.43
CA MET A 10 -16.33 15.71 11.68
C MET A 10 -17.32 15.56 10.52
N LYS A 11 -16.88 15.77 9.27
CA LYS A 11 -17.72 15.55 8.08
C LYS A 11 -18.16 14.10 7.88
N ASN A 12 -17.44 13.13 8.44
CA ASN A 12 -17.82 11.73 8.34
C ASN A 12 -18.95 11.39 9.32
N ILE A 13 -18.89 11.94 10.54
CA ILE A 13 -19.94 11.82 11.56
C ILE A 13 -21.23 12.51 11.09
N VAL A 14 -21.15 13.75 10.58
CA VAL A 14 -22.33 14.52 10.15
C VAL A 14 -23.05 13.90 8.94
N ASN A 15 -22.33 13.15 8.10
CA ASN A 15 -22.88 12.58 6.86
C ASN A 15 -23.22 11.08 6.97
N ASN A 16 -23.06 10.46 8.14
CA ASN A 16 -23.26 9.02 8.38
C ASN A 16 -22.56 8.09 7.36
N TYR A 17 -21.32 8.42 6.95
CA TYR A 17 -20.56 7.56 6.04
C TYR A 17 -20.21 6.22 6.69
N THR A 18 -20.25 5.14 5.91
CA THR A 18 -19.84 3.81 6.38
C THR A 18 -18.32 3.73 6.62
N ASP A 19 -17.85 2.71 7.35
CA ASP A 19 -16.41 2.47 7.54
C ASP A 19 -15.66 2.34 6.19
N ALA A 20 -16.28 1.66 5.21
CA ALA A 20 -15.73 1.51 3.87
C ALA A 20 -15.61 2.86 3.15
N GLU A 21 -16.65 3.69 3.21
CA GLU A 21 -16.62 5.04 2.64
C GLU A 21 -15.57 5.92 3.32
N ILE A 22 -15.45 5.87 4.64
CA ILE A 22 -14.47 6.61 5.43
C ILE A 22 -13.05 6.25 4.99
N LYS A 23 -12.73 4.94 4.93
CA LYS A 23 -11.40 4.44 4.53
C LYS A 23 -11.03 4.86 3.12
N VAL A 24 -11.95 4.76 2.16
CA VAL A 24 -11.67 5.19 0.77
C VAL A 24 -11.54 6.71 0.66
N ARG A 25 -12.33 7.49 1.39
CA ARG A 25 -12.19 8.97 1.44
C ARG A 25 -10.86 9.42 2.05
N GLU A 26 -10.32 8.64 2.99
CA GLU A 26 -8.99 8.85 3.56
C GLU A 26 -7.89 8.48 2.56
N ALA A 27 -7.96 7.27 1.97
CA ALA A 27 -6.99 6.82 0.99
C ALA A 27 -6.90 7.76 -0.23
N THR A 28 -8.02 8.39 -0.60
CA THR A 28 -8.16 9.34 -1.71
C THR A 28 -8.19 10.83 -1.28
N SER A 29 -7.63 11.17 -0.11
CA SER A 29 -7.61 12.56 0.38
C SER A 29 -6.72 13.50 -0.46
N ASN A 30 -6.96 14.81 -0.41
CA ASN A 30 -6.08 15.84 -1.02
C ASN A 30 -4.81 16.14 -0.19
N ASP A 31 -4.52 15.35 0.85
CA ASP A 31 -3.28 15.49 1.61
C ASP A 31 -2.08 15.10 0.69
N PRO A 32 -0.91 15.76 0.80
CA PRO A 32 0.19 15.64 -0.17
C PRO A 32 0.94 14.30 -0.15
N TRP A 33 0.66 13.42 0.81
CA TRP A 33 1.21 12.07 0.90
C TRP A 33 0.26 11.00 0.32
N GLY A 34 0.84 9.88 -0.13
CA GLY A 34 0.09 8.70 -0.56
C GLY A 34 -0.61 7.97 0.61
N PRO A 35 -1.59 7.10 0.32
CA PRO A 35 -2.21 6.24 1.32
C PRO A 35 -1.20 5.23 1.89
N PRO A 36 -1.27 4.90 3.20
CA PRO A 36 -0.43 3.84 3.77
C PRO A 36 -0.89 2.46 3.29
N SER A 37 0.05 1.52 3.13
CA SER A 37 -0.22 0.17 2.59
C SER A 37 -1.22 -0.64 3.43
N SER A 38 -1.28 -0.42 4.75
CA SER A 38 -2.28 -1.04 5.63
C SER A 38 -3.71 -0.65 5.24
N LEU A 39 -3.95 0.66 5.00
CA LEU A 39 -5.25 1.16 4.59
C LEU A 39 -5.64 0.64 3.20
N LEU A 40 -4.69 0.51 2.27
CA LEU A 40 -4.94 -0.12 0.97
C LEU A 40 -5.35 -1.59 1.12
N MET A 41 -4.70 -2.33 2.02
CA MET A 41 -5.01 -3.73 2.32
C MET A 41 -6.40 -3.89 2.96
N GLU A 42 -6.75 -3.05 3.94
CA GLU A 42 -8.08 -3.04 4.55
C GLU A 42 -9.19 -2.75 3.53
N ILE A 43 -8.98 -1.79 2.61
CA ILE A 43 -9.95 -1.52 1.54
C ILE A 43 -10.04 -2.70 0.58
N ALA A 44 -8.93 -3.39 0.27
CA ALA A 44 -8.94 -4.60 -0.56
C ALA A 44 -9.80 -5.71 0.06
N ASP A 45 -9.71 -5.93 1.36
CA ASP A 45 -10.54 -6.91 2.07
C ASP A 45 -12.03 -6.52 2.06
N LEU A 46 -12.34 -5.23 2.18
CA LEU A 46 -13.72 -4.74 2.04
C LEU A 46 -14.33 -5.01 0.65
N THR A 47 -13.53 -5.10 -0.42
CA THR A 47 -14.07 -5.38 -1.77
C THR A 47 -14.69 -6.77 -1.94
N PHE A 48 -14.48 -7.69 -1.00
CA PHE A 48 -15.13 -9.01 -1.01
C PHE A 48 -16.56 -8.97 -0.45
N ASN A 49 -16.93 -7.93 0.32
CA ASN A 49 -18.31 -7.70 0.75
C ASN A 49 -19.10 -6.97 -0.35
N VAL A 50 -20.31 -7.44 -0.68
CA VAL A 50 -21.09 -6.91 -1.81
C VAL A 50 -21.55 -5.46 -1.62
N VAL A 51 -21.90 -5.07 -0.39
CA VAL A 51 -22.35 -3.71 -0.05
C VAL A 51 -21.15 -2.77 -0.06
N ALA A 52 -20.11 -3.10 0.72
CA ALA A 52 -18.90 -2.29 0.80
C ALA A 52 -18.19 -2.15 -0.55
N PHE A 53 -18.20 -3.18 -1.41
CA PHE A 53 -17.70 -3.07 -2.79
C PHE A 53 -18.34 -1.91 -3.56
N THR A 54 -19.65 -1.74 -3.43
CA THR A 54 -20.43 -0.72 -4.15
C THR A 54 -20.06 0.68 -3.65
N GLU A 55 -19.92 0.83 -2.33
CA GLU A 55 -19.47 2.07 -1.66
C GLU A 55 -18.03 2.44 -2.03
N VAL A 56 -17.11 1.46 -1.97
CA VAL A 56 -15.69 1.62 -2.33
C VAL A 56 -15.55 2.08 -3.77
N MET A 57 -16.14 1.36 -4.71
CA MET A 57 -16.04 1.68 -6.13
C MET A 57 -16.75 2.98 -6.47
N GLY A 58 -17.90 3.27 -5.85
CA GLY A 58 -18.63 4.53 -6.03
C GLY A 58 -17.79 5.77 -5.68
N ILE A 59 -17.04 5.72 -4.58
CA ILE A 59 -16.13 6.82 -4.22
C ILE A 59 -14.92 6.87 -5.15
N ILE A 60 -14.34 5.73 -5.55
CA ILE A 60 -13.22 5.71 -6.51
C ILE A 60 -13.63 6.38 -7.83
N TRP A 61 -14.76 5.99 -8.43
CA TRP A 61 -15.23 6.62 -9.67
C TRP A 61 -15.51 8.12 -9.52
N LYS A 62 -16.12 8.53 -8.39
CA LYS A 62 -16.33 9.94 -8.07
C LYS A 62 -15.01 10.73 -7.96
N ARG A 63 -13.95 10.10 -7.43
CA ARG A 63 -12.60 10.67 -7.28
C ARG A 63 -11.80 10.69 -8.58
N LEU A 64 -12.05 9.75 -9.49
CA LEU A 64 -11.45 9.76 -10.83
C LEU A 64 -12.03 10.88 -11.70
N ASN A 65 -13.25 11.36 -11.41
CA ASN A 65 -13.89 12.48 -12.09
C ASN A 65 -13.61 13.86 -11.43
N ASP A 66 -12.61 13.95 -10.53
CA ASP A 66 -12.10 15.23 -10.02
C ASP A 66 -11.16 15.90 -11.04
N HIS A 67 -11.02 17.23 -10.99
CA HIS A 67 -10.30 18.01 -12.01
C HIS A 67 -9.36 19.07 -11.42
N GLY A 68 -8.35 19.49 -12.21
CA GLY A 68 -7.47 20.62 -11.90
C GLY A 68 -6.78 20.52 -10.53
N LYS A 69 -7.00 21.51 -9.67
CA LYS A 69 -6.40 21.59 -8.31
C LYS A 69 -6.67 20.38 -7.40
N ASN A 70 -7.63 19.53 -7.76
CA ASN A 70 -7.96 18.30 -7.05
C ASN A 70 -7.22 17.06 -7.60
N TRP A 71 -6.21 17.22 -8.47
CA TRP A 71 -5.43 16.13 -9.09
C TRP A 71 -4.97 15.01 -8.13
N ARG A 72 -4.69 15.33 -6.86
CA ARG A 72 -4.31 14.32 -5.85
C ARG A 72 -5.43 13.30 -5.58
N HIS A 73 -6.69 13.74 -5.63
CA HIS A 73 -7.85 12.84 -5.55
C HIS A 73 -7.79 11.80 -6.67
N VAL A 74 -7.57 12.25 -7.91
CA VAL A 74 -7.48 11.41 -9.11
C VAL A 74 -6.28 10.47 -9.03
N TYR A 75 -5.09 11.00 -8.72
CA TYR A 75 -3.86 10.22 -8.61
C TYR A 75 -3.91 9.15 -7.51
N LYS A 76 -4.47 9.49 -6.35
CA LYS A 76 -4.62 8.55 -5.23
C LYS A 76 -5.76 7.56 -5.47
N ALA A 77 -6.82 7.93 -6.18
CA ALA A 77 -7.84 7.00 -6.65
C ALA A 77 -7.29 5.99 -7.65
N LEU A 78 -6.50 6.43 -8.65
CA LEU A 78 -5.77 5.52 -9.54
C LEU A 78 -4.79 4.61 -8.79
N THR A 79 -4.14 5.11 -7.74
CA THR A 79 -3.20 4.32 -6.91
C THR A 79 -3.92 3.25 -6.09
N LEU A 80 -5.05 3.60 -5.48
CA LEU A 80 -5.91 2.63 -4.81
C LEU A 80 -6.45 1.61 -5.82
N LEU A 81 -6.92 2.05 -6.99
CA LEU A 81 -7.50 1.18 -8.00
C LEU A 81 -6.49 0.15 -8.56
N ASP A 82 -5.25 0.56 -8.82
CA ASP A 82 -4.15 -0.35 -9.17
C ASP A 82 -3.91 -1.43 -8.11
N TYR A 83 -3.91 -1.05 -6.83
CA TYR A 83 -3.75 -1.99 -5.73
C TYR A 83 -4.94 -2.97 -5.63
N LEU A 84 -6.17 -2.48 -5.77
CA LEU A 84 -7.39 -3.28 -5.72
C LEU A 84 -7.50 -4.26 -6.90
N ILE A 85 -7.13 -3.85 -8.11
CA ILE A 85 -7.07 -4.72 -9.29
C ILE A 85 -6.08 -5.87 -9.09
N LYS A 86 -5.02 -5.68 -8.29
CA LYS A 86 -4.02 -6.71 -7.98
C LYS A 86 -4.34 -7.58 -6.75
N SER A 87 -4.99 -7.01 -5.73
CA SER A 87 -5.08 -7.63 -4.39
C SER A 87 -6.50 -7.79 -3.83
N GLY A 88 -7.49 -7.14 -4.45
CA GLY A 88 -8.91 -7.21 -4.07
C GLY A 88 -9.70 -8.24 -4.88
N SER A 89 -11.03 -8.19 -4.77
CA SER A 89 -11.96 -9.04 -5.49
C SER A 89 -11.81 -8.92 -7.02
N GLU A 90 -11.98 -10.03 -7.76
CA GLU A 90 -12.04 -10.04 -9.24
C GLU A 90 -13.13 -9.11 -9.79
N ARG A 91 -14.16 -8.81 -9.00
CA ARG A 91 -15.21 -7.84 -9.38
C ARG A 91 -14.63 -6.44 -9.66
N VAL A 92 -13.50 -6.08 -9.05
CA VAL A 92 -12.83 -4.80 -9.30
C VAL A 92 -12.25 -4.76 -10.71
N SER A 93 -11.48 -5.78 -11.11
CA SER A 93 -10.87 -5.84 -12.44
C SER A 93 -11.93 -5.91 -13.54
N GLN A 94 -12.98 -6.71 -13.35
CA GLN A 94 -14.13 -6.79 -14.25
C GLN A 94 -14.81 -5.44 -14.47
N GLN A 95 -15.24 -4.75 -13.40
CA GLN A 95 -15.92 -3.46 -13.51
C GLN A 95 -15.00 -2.37 -14.12
N CYS A 96 -13.68 -2.48 -13.95
CA CYS A 96 -12.71 -1.57 -14.58
C CYS A 96 -12.50 -1.84 -16.07
N LYS A 97 -12.63 -3.09 -16.53
CA LYS A 97 -12.63 -3.42 -17.97
C LYS A 97 -13.89 -2.90 -18.65
N GLU A 98 -15.05 -3.10 -18.03
CA GLU A 98 -16.34 -2.58 -18.52
C GLU A 98 -16.34 -1.05 -18.66
N ASN A 99 -15.69 -0.35 -17.73
CA ASN A 99 -15.63 1.12 -17.69
C ASN A 99 -14.25 1.67 -18.08
N ILE A 100 -13.45 0.93 -18.88
CA ILE A 100 -12.04 1.26 -19.14
C ILE A 100 -11.84 2.66 -19.75
N TYR A 101 -12.82 3.16 -20.51
CA TYR A 101 -12.80 4.51 -21.07
C TYR A 101 -12.69 5.61 -20.00
N ALA A 102 -13.34 5.46 -18.84
CA ALA A 102 -13.28 6.42 -17.73
C ALA A 102 -11.89 6.50 -17.09
N ILE A 103 -11.09 5.42 -17.18
CA ILE A 103 -9.68 5.41 -16.79
C ILE A 103 -8.82 5.97 -17.92
N GLN A 104 -9.15 5.63 -19.17
CA GLN A 104 -8.36 5.98 -20.36
C GLN A 104 -8.33 7.48 -20.67
N THR A 105 -9.40 8.24 -20.41
CA THR A 105 -9.40 9.70 -20.57
C THR A 105 -8.38 10.41 -19.67
N LEU A 106 -8.02 9.81 -18.53
CA LEU A 106 -7.04 10.36 -17.59
C LEU A 106 -5.59 10.32 -18.13
N ARG A 107 -5.34 9.64 -19.26
CA ARG A 107 -4.06 9.70 -19.99
C ARG A 107 -3.74 11.10 -20.52
N ASP A 108 -4.76 11.93 -20.69
CA ASP A 108 -4.67 13.29 -21.21
C ASP A 108 -4.96 14.35 -20.13
N PHE A 109 -5.02 13.94 -18.85
CA PHE A 109 -5.25 14.83 -17.71
C PHE A 109 -4.15 15.91 -17.60
N GLN A 110 -4.56 17.19 -17.54
CA GLN A 110 -3.65 18.32 -17.42
C GLN A 110 -3.94 19.13 -16.16
N TYR A 111 -2.89 19.45 -15.41
CA TYR A 111 -2.93 20.49 -14.39
C TYR A 111 -1.52 21.03 -14.15
N ILE A 112 -1.27 22.24 -14.63
CA ILE A 112 -0.10 23.05 -14.25
C ILE A 112 -0.51 23.87 -13.03
N ASP A 113 0.30 23.85 -11.97
CA ASP A 113 0.04 24.66 -10.77
C ASP A 113 0.58 26.10 -10.89
N ARG A 114 0.48 26.85 -9.78
CA ARG A 114 0.90 28.26 -9.72
C ARG A 114 2.43 28.44 -9.78
N GLU A 115 3.19 27.38 -9.57
CA GLU A 115 4.66 27.35 -9.60
C GLU A 115 5.17 26.82 -10.97
N GLY A 116 4.26 26.63 -11.93
CA GLY A 116 4.57 26.12 -13.27
C GLY A 116 4.81 24.61 -13.34
N GLN A 117 4.56 23.87 -12.26
CA GLN A 117 4.84 22.42 -12.22
C GLN A 117 3.67 21.62 -12.82
N ASP A 118 3.99 20.64 -13.68
CA ASP A 118 3.01 19.70 -14.23
C ASP A 118 2.68 18.58 -13.22
N GLN A 119 1.70 18.87 -12.38
CA GLN A 119 1.13 17.92 -11.43
C GLN A 119 0.23 16.87 -12.13
N GLY A 120 -0.14 17.09 -13.40
CA GLY A 120 -0.91 16.15 -14.21
C GLY A 120 -0.09 14.96 -14.71
N MET A 121 1.23 15.11 -14.86
CA MET A 121 2.14 14.07 -15.38
C MET A 121 1.95 12.71 -14.69
N GLY A 122 1.90 12.70 -13.36
CA GLY A 122 1.74 11.47 -12.57
C GLY A 122 0.37 10.79 -12.78
N VAL A 123 -0.71 11.57 -12.98
CA VAL A 123 -2.04 11.04 -13.31
C VAL A 123 -2.01 10.35 -14.67
N ARG A 124 -1.45 11.03 -15.67
CA ARG A 124 -1.34 10.53 -17.05
C ARG A 124 -0.56 9.23 -17.11
N GLU A 125 0.60 9.18 -16.46
CA GLU A 125 1.46 8.00 -16.49
C GLU A 125 0.83 6.81 -15.76
N LYS A 126 0.25 7.03 -14.58
CA LYS A 126 -0.45 5.97 -13.84
C LYS A 126 -1.68 5.44 -14.59
N SER A 127 -2.43 6.31 -15.27
CA SER A 127 -3.55 5.92 -16.15
C SER A 127 -3.08 5.03 -17.31
N LYS A 128 -2.00 5.41 -18.02
CA LYS A 128 -1.43 4.56 -19.10
C LYS A 128 -1.08 3.16 -18.59
N GLN A 129 -0.38 3.07 -17.46
CA GLN A 129 0.04 1.80 -16.86
C GLN A 129 -1.16 0.94 -16.48
N LEU A 130 -2.19 1.55 -15.87
CA LEU A 130 -3.38 0.82 -15.44
C LEU A 130 -4.23 0.33 -16.62
N VAL A 131 -4.37 1.14 -17.67
CA VAL A 131 -5.05 0.75 -18.92
C VAL A 131 -4.28 -0.34 -19.66
N ALA A 132 -2.94 -0.32 -19.64
CA ALA A 132 -2.12 -1.38 -20.22
C ALA A 132 -2.31 -2.71 -19.46
N LEU A 133 -2.32 -2.68 -18.11
CA LEU A 133 -2.57 -3.86 -17.28
C LEU A 133 -3.98 -4.43 -17.47
N LEU A 134 -5.01 -3.58 -17.56
CA LEU A 134 -6.40 -4.01 -17.75
C LEU A 134 -6.69 -4.62 -19.14
N ARG A 135 -5.80 -4.43 -20.12
CA ARG A 135 -5.89 -4.99 -21.47
C ARG A 135 -5.09 -6.28 -21.66
N ASP A 136 -4.27 -6.66 -20.70
CA ASP A 136 -3.40 -7.83 -20.74
C ASP A 136 -3.79 -8.81 -19.62
N ASP A 137 -4.71 -9.72 -19.97
CA ASP A 137 -5.35 -10.62 -19.02
C ASP A 137 -4.37 -11.62 -18.38
N GLU A 138 -3.39 -12.10 -19.15
CA GLU A 138 -2.39 -13.03 -18.64
C GLU A 138 -1.39 -12.31 -17.71
N ARG A 139 -0.94 -11.10 -18.06
CA ARG A 139 -0.13 -10.29 -17.14
C ARG A 139 -0.91 -9.93 -15.88
N LEU A 140 -2.17 -9.52 -15.99
CA LEU A 140 -3.01 -9.20 -14.83
C LEU A 140 -3.14 -10.39 -13.87
N LYS A 141 -3.38 -11.59 -14.41
CA LYS A 141 -3.46 -12.84 -13.65
C LYS A 141 -2.14 -13.19 -12.96
N GLN A 142 -0.99 -12.94 -13.60
CA GLN A 142 0.35 -13.12 -13.00
C GLN A 142 0.58 -12.13 -11.84
N GLU A 143 0.30 -10.84 -12.05
CA GLU A 143 0.43 -9.78 -11.04
C GLU A 143 -0.47 -10.05 -9.82
N ARG A 144 -1.70 -10.52 -10.03
CA ARG A 144 -2.62 -10.96 -8.96
C ARG A 144 -2.05 -12.17 -8.19
N SER A 145 -1.56 -13.20 -8.88
CA SER A 145 -0.92 -14.35 -8.22
C SER A 145 0.29 -13.94 -7.36
N GLN A 146 1.10 -12.99 -7.84
CA GLN A 146 2.25 -12.47 -7.11
C GLN A 146 1.84 -11.60 -5.90
N ALA A 147 0.81 -10.78 -6.04
CA ALA A 147 0.27 -9.97 -4.95
C ALA A 147 -0.26 -10.84 -3.80
N HIS A 148 -1.04 -11.89 -4.10
CA HIS A 148 -1.55 -12.82 -3.09
C HIS A 148 -0.41 -13.55 -2.35
N LYS A 149 0.56 -14.13 -3.07
CA LYS A 149 1.75 -14.77 -2.47
C LYS A 149 2.57 -13.82 -1.59
N THR A 150 2.64 -12.54 -1.96
CA THR A 150 3.38 -11.53 -1.19
C THR A 150 2.63 -11.19 0.10
N ARG A 151 1.31 -11.03 0.01
CA ARG A 151 0.42 -10.78 1.16
C ARG A 151 0.47 -11.91 2.18
N GLU A 152 0.41 -13.17 1.73
CA GLU A 152 0.53 -14.37 2.59
C GLU A 152 1.84 -14.42 3.39
N ARG A 153 2.96 -14.01 2.78
CA ARG A 153 4.26 -13.94 3.47
C ARG A 153 4.27 -12.85 4.55
N VAL A 154 3.71 -11.68 4.25
CA VAL A 154 3.65 -10.56 5.20
C VAL A 154 2.79 -10.91 6.41
N THR A 155 1.61 -11.50 6.21
CA THR A 155 0.76 -11.95 7.32
C THR A 155 1.35 -13.13 8.09
N GLY A 156 1.92 -14.13 7.39
CA GLY A 156 2.54 -15.30 8.02
C GLY A 156 3.77 -14.96 8.88
N THR A 157 4.57 -13.97 8.47
CA THR A 157 5.73 -13.50 9.25
C THR A 157 5.31 -12.85 10.58
N SER A 158 4.15 -12.18 10.61
CA SER A 158 3.59 -11.58 11.84
C SER A 158 3.23 -12.64 12.90
N SER A 159 2.80 -13.83 12.48
CA SER A 159 2.50 -14.94 13.40
C SER A 159 3.75 -15.65 13.94
N ALA A 160 4.84 -15.68 13.15
CA ALA A 160 6.08 -16.37 13.53
C ALA A 160 6.87 -15.70 14.67
N MET A 161 6.71 -14.38 14.88
CA MET A 161 7.40 -13.67 15.97
C MET A 161 6.75 -13.82 17.36
N SER A 162 5.62 -14.53 17.50
CA SER A 162 4.90 -14.66 18.77
C SER A 162 5.16 -15.97 19.54
N TYR A 163 5.90 -16.92 18.98
CA TYR A 163 6.26 -18.19 19.63
C TYR A 163 7.73 -18.52 19.41
N GLY A 164 8.59 -18.30 20.40
CA GLY A 164 10.01 -18.66 20.27
C GLY A 164 11.04 -18.06 21.23
N SER A 165 10.67 -17.16 22.16
CA SER A 165 11.62 -16.61 23.14
C SER A 165 11.88 -17.57 24.32
N LEU A 166 12.48 -18.73 24.04
CA LEU A 166 13.18 -19.53 25.05
C LEU A 166 14.69 -19.29 24.88
N PRO A 167 15.42 -18.81 25.90
CA PRO A 167 16.86 -18.65 25.82
C PRO A 167 17.54 -20.04 25.74
N PRO A 168 18.66 -20.18 25.00
CA PRO A 168 19.40 -21.44 24.97
C PRO A 168 19.90 -21.83 26.37
N PRO A 169 19.83 -23.11 26.75
CA PRO A 169 20.44 -23.58 28.00
C PRO A 169 21.96 -23.56 27.87
N TYR A 170 22.61 -22.61 28.54
CA TYR A 170 24.07 -22.63 28.70
C TYR A 170 24.49 -23.82 29.59
N PRO A 171 25.42 -24.68 29.13
CA PRO A 171 26.11 -25.62 30.01
C PRO A 171 27.03 -24.84 30.95
N GLY A 172 26.92 -25.06 32.26
CA GLY A 172 27.75 -24.38 33.26
C GLY A 172 28.98 -25.18 33.71
N ARG A 173 29.84 -24.50 34.49
CA ARG A 173 31.07 -24.97 35.17
C ARG A 173 32.31 -25.20 34.26
N GLN A 174 33.54 -25.00 34.73
CA GLN A 174 34.01 -24.89 36.13
C GLN A 174 35.15 -23.87 36.33
N THR A 175 35.29 -23.38 37.56
CA THR A 175 36.32 -22.43 38.03
C THR A 175 37.66 -23.08 38.34
N GLY A 176 38.78 -22.40 38.00
CA GLY A 176 40.12 -22.71 38.51
C GLY A 176 41.14 -21.61 38.16
N GLN A 177 41.70 -20.93 39.17
CA GLN A 177 42.92 -20.11 39.04
C GLN A 177 44.14 -20.90 39.59
N PRO A 178 45.36 -20.33 39.71
CA PRO A 178 46.36 -20.34 38.64
C PRO A 178 47.66 -21.06 39.10
N SER A 179 48.62 -21.23 38.20
CA SER A 179 49.98 -21.65 38.57
C SER A 179 51.04 -20.93 37.73
N VAL A 180 52.08 -20.45 38.41
CA VAL A 180 53.24 -19.73 37.87
C VAL A 180 54.41 -20.68 37.57
N GLU A 181 55.48 -20.13 36.98
CA GLU A 181 56.85 -20.66 36.83
C GLU A 181 57.21 -21.64 35.69
N ALA A 182 58.07 -21.13 34.79
CA ALA A 182 59.20 -21.73 34.03
C ALA A 182 59.25 -21.09 32.62
N LEU A 183 60.04 -20.05 32.27
CA LEU A 183 61.46 -19.69 32.51
C LEU A 183 62.44 -20.51 31.62
N TYR A 184 63.38 -19.81 30.95
CA TYR A 184 64.27 -20.26 29.83
C TYR A 184 63.52 -20.58 28.51
N GLY A 185 63.96 -20.39 27.26
CA GLY A 185 65.12 -19.79 26.54
C GLY A 185 64.77 -19.87 25.02
N GLU A 186 65.45 -19.33 24.01
CA GLU A 186 66.65 -18.48 23.80
C GLU A 186 66.48 -17.81 22.39
N GLU A 187 66.81 -16.53 22.18
CA GLU A 187 68.05 -15.97 21.57
C GLU A 187 68.26 -16.20 20.04
N HIS A 188 68.88 -15.20 19.39
CA HIS A 188 69.45 -15.13 18.02
C HIS A 188 68.60 -15.04 16.72
N SER A 189 68.75 -13.86 16.08
CA SER A 189 69.05 -13.63 14.64
C SER A 189 68.01 -14.02 13.55
N ARG A 190 67.84 -13.26 12.46
CA ARG A 190 68.71 -12.22 11.86
C ARG A 190 67.87 -11.20 11.08
#